data_AF-A0A7S3CIX1-F1
#
_entry.id   AF-A0A7S3CIX1-F1
#
_cell.length_a   1.000
_cell.length_b   1.000
_cell.length_c   1.000
_cell.angle_alpha   90.00
_cell.angle_beta   90.00
_cell.angle_gamma   90.00
#
_symmetry.space_group_name_H-M   'P 1'
#
loop_
_entity.id
_entity.type
_entity.pdbx_description
1 polymer ?
#
loop_
_entity_poly.entity_id
_entity_poly.type
_entity_poly.pdbx_seq_one_letter_code
_entity_poly.pdbx_strand_id
1 'polypeptide(L)'
;FDLPKMMGQANNEQTILQCVQQIGPSVGAQKMLTWEFQHAQEAEMSGVYITWRSPQAKDDCFRVGSNSKCFCGHLFTSHEKKLTAKKTSTQCQKCDCKHFQFVPRRPEEVGMWWLPRRKGFNINTWRASCQCKHSHEEHKPNRPMNCKKCGCYSFQSDFCCLGCDQKFEEHETLFETERERQVQGKPIRQEFLPLAQNPEIQRETMKKLGIDGRSAEQRFLDELEEEKRQAQEEQTHSSLGIPLKSGQKELVLNPHKGGSVPQVSVIIDKSKNYNPKQDVKRPEKSIQLMNKNLKK
;
A
#
# COMPACT_ATOMS: atom_id res chain seq x y z
N PHE A 1 -23.40 -19.81 -31.16
CA PHE A 1 -22.38 -19.23 -30.26
C PHE A 1 -22.25 -17.77 -30.62
N ASP A 2 -23.12 -16.93 -30.08
CA ASP A 2 -23.05 -15.48 -30.28
C ASP A 2 -21.86 -14.92 -29.50
N LEU A 3 -20.84 -14.49 -30.25
CA LEU A 3 -19.76 -13.67 -29.73
C LEU A 3 -20.30 -12.25 -29.48
N PRO A 4 -20.14 -11.67 -28.28
CA PRO A 4 -20.51 -10.29 -28.05
C PRO A 4 -19.69 -9.37 -28.96
N LYS A 5 -20.38 -8.45 -29.66
CA LYS A 5 -19.81 -7.35 -30.44
C LYS A 5 -18.62 -6.74 -29.67
N MET A 6 -17.42 -6.81 -30.25
CA MET A 6 -16.25 -6.17 -29.68
C MET A 6 -16.47 -4.66 -29.59
N MET A 7 -16.18 -4.16 -28.39
CA MET A 7 -16.31 -2.79 -27.89
C MET A 7 -15.78 -1.72 -28.86
N GLY A 8 -16.66 -0.83 -29.28
CA GLY A 8 -16.25 0.52 -29.65
C GLY A 8 -15.65 1.25 -28.43
N GLN A 9 -14.85 2.28 -28.65
CA GLN A 9 -14.39 3.14 -27.57
C GLN A 9 -15.61 3.72 -26.84
N ALA A 10 -15.66 3.54 -25.51
CA ALA A 10 -16.72 4.14 -24.71
C ALA A 10 -16.62 5.66 -24.83
N ASN A 11 -17.63 6.27 -25.45
CA ASN A 11 -17.65 7.68 -25.83
C ASN A 11 -18.60 8.52 -24.97
N ASN A 12 -19.30 7.91 -24.01
CA ASN A 12 -20.14 8.60 -23.04
C ASN A 12 -20.06 7.91 -21.67
N GLU A 13 -20.44 8.65 -20.62
CA GLU A 13 -20.34 8.20 -19.23
C GLU A 13 -21.13 6.91 -18.97
N GLN A 14 -22.32 6.78 -19.54
CA GLN A 14 -23.17 5.59 -19.39
C GLN A 14 -22.51 4.33 -19.97
N THR A 15 -21.87 4.43 -21.14
CA THR A 15 -21.14 3.32 -21.77
C THR A 15 -19.90 2.97 -20.94
N ILE A 16 -19.22 3.98 -20.36
CA ILE A 16 -18.09 3.73 -19.45
C ILE A 16 -18.58 2.95 -18.23
N LEU A 17 -19.67 3.39 -17.59
CA LEU A 17 -20.25 2.71 -16.43
C LEU A 17 -20.63 1.26 -16.75
N GLN A 18 -21.31 1.02 -17.87
CA GLN A 18 -21.66 -0.33 -18.32
C GLN A 18 -20.41 -1.21 -18.54
N CYS A 19 -19.37 -0.67 -19.18
CA CYS A 19 -18.11 -1.38 -19.38
C CYS A 19 -17.43 -1.74 -18.05
N VAL A 20 -17.42 -0.82 -17.08
CA VAL A 20 -16.86 -1.07 -15.75
C VAL A 20 -17.68 -2.12 -14.99
N GLN A 21 -19.01 -2.08 -15.08
CA GLN A 21 -19.88 -3.07 -14.45
C GLN A 21 -19.69 -4.48 -15.04
N GLN A 22 -19.53 -4.59 -16.35
CA GLN A 22 -19.36 -5.88 -17.03
C GLN A 22 -17.95 -6.43 -16.84
N ILE A 23 -16.94 -5.66 -17.24
CA ILE A 23 -15.55 -6.13 -17.34
C ILE A 23 -14.67 -5.55 -16.23
N GLY A 24 -14.93 -4.30 -15.84
CA GLY A 24 -14.06 -3.54 -14.94
C GLY A 24 -13.03 -2.68 -15.71
N PRO A 25 -12.15 -1.97 -14.99
CA PRO A 25 -11.10 -1.18 -15.62
C PRO A 25 -10.13 -2.06 -16.42
N SER A 26 -9.54 -1.49 -17.47
CA SER A 26 -8.57 -2.19 -18.31
C SER A 26 -7.39 -2.73 -17.50
N VAL A 27 -6.81 -3.86 -17.91
CA VAL A 27 -5.71 -4.53 -17.17
C VAL A 27 -4.53 -3.59 -16.86
N GLY A 28 -4.18 -2.69 -17.79
CA GLY A 28 -3.14 -1.69 -17.57
C GLY A 28 -3.55 -0.61 -16.57
N ALA A 29 -4.82 -0.20 -16.59
CA ALA A 29 -5.37 0.81 -15.68
C ALA A 29 -5.61 0.28 -14.26
N GLN A 30 -5.90 -1.01 -14.10
CA GLN A 30 -6.16 -1.63 -12.79
C GLN A 30 -5.07 -1.28 -11.78
N LYS A 31 -3.80 -1.50 -12.14
CA LYS A 31 -2.68 -1.26 -11.21
C LYS A 31 -2.52 0.21 -10.85
N MET A 32 -2.68 1.11 -11.82
CA MET A 32 -2.56 2.55 -11.61
C MET A 32 -3.69 3.07 -10.73
N LEU A 33 -4.94 2.67 -11.03
CA LEU A 33 -6.10 3.04 -10.23
C LEU A 33 -5.98 2.51 -8.80
N THR A 34 -5.55 1.27 -8.61
CA THR A 34 -5.30 0.73 -7.26
C THR A 34 -4.32 1.60 -6.47
N TRP A 35 -3.21 2.02 -7.08
CA TRP A 35 -2.25 2.89 -6.41
C TRP A 35 -2.82 4.29 -6.14
N GLU A 36 -3.48 4.90 -7.12
CA GLU A 36 -4.13 6.21 -6.97
C GLU A 36 -5.18 6.22 -5.83
N PHE A 37 -6.00 5.17 -5.73
CA PHE A 37 -6.96 5.01 -4.63
C PHE A 37 -6.26 4.79 -3.29
N GLN A 38 -5.24 3.94 -3.24
CA GLN A 38 -4.46 3.71 -2.01
C GLN A 38 -3.77 4.98 -1.52
N HIS A 39 -3.14 5.74 -2.43
CA HIS A 39 -2.47 6.99 -2.08
C HIS A 39 -3.47 8.06 -1.59
N ALA A 40 -4.68 8.10 -2.17
CA ALA A 40 -5.75 8.96 -1.67
C ALA A 40 -6.19 8.58 -0.25
N GLN A 41 -6.35 7.28 0.03
CA GLN A 41 -6.67 6.79 1.38
C GLN A 41 -5.53 7.08 2.38
N GLU A 42 -4.28 6.91 1.97
CA GLU A 42 -3.12 7.28 2.81
C GLU A 42 -3.08 8.79 3.12
N ALA A 43 -3.43 9.64 2.15
CA ALA A 43 -3.53 11.07 2.36
C ALA A 43 -4.65 11.43 3.35
N GLU A 44 -5.83 10.81 3.21
CA GLU A 44 -6.95 10.97 4.15
C GLU A 44 -6.56 10.55 5.57
N MET A 45 -5.93 9.37 5.74
CA MET A 45 -5.53 8.86 7.06
C MET A 45 -4.42 9.69 7.71
N SER A 46 -3.46 10.19 6.93
CA SER A 46 -2.33 10.96 7.47
C SER A 46 -2.60 12.45 7.61
N GLY A 47 -3.65 12.97 6.96
CA GLY A 47 -3.91 14.41 6.85
C GLY A 47 -2.88 15.15 6.00
N VAL A 48 -2.00 14.43 5.29
CA VAL A 48 -0.94 14.98 4.44
C VAL A 48 -1.15 14.49 3.02
N TYR A 49 -1.46 15.43 2.15
CA TYR A 49 -1.74 15.23 0.74
C TYR A 49 -0.45 15.46 -0.04
N ILE A 50 0.00 14.43 -0.75
CA ILE A 50 1.22 14.49 -1.54
C ILE A 50 0.82 14.35 -3.01
N THR A 51 1.13 15.38 -3.79
CA THR A 51 0.78 15.41 -5.21
C THR A 51 2.00 15.69 -6.06
N TRP A 52 2.01 15.13 -7.26
CA TRP A 52 2.96 15.48 -8.30
C TRP A 52 2.23 16.31 -9.33
N ARG A 53 2.69 17.54 -9.54
CA ARG A 53 2.01 18.50 -10.40
C ARG A 53 3.01 19.40 -11.12
N SER A 54 2.58 19.95 -12.25
CA SER A 54 3.26 21.09 -12.85
C SER A 54 2.68 22.39 -12.29
N PRO A 55 3.49 23.38 -11.91
CA PRO A 55 3.00 24.71 -11.53
C PRO A 55 2.19 25.41 -12.63
N GLN A 56 2.38 25.01 -13.88
CA GLN A 56 1.63 25.53 -15.04
C GLN A 56 0.27 24.85 -15.21
N ALA A 57 0.08 23.66 -14.63
CA ALA A 57 -1.17 22.92 -14.70
C ALA A 57 -2.14 23.41 -13.63
N LYS A 58 -3.44 23.43 -13.96
CA LYS A 58 -4.50 23.82 -13.03
C LYS A 58 -4.70 22.77 -11.93
N ASP A 59 -4.67 21.50 -12.31
CA ASP A 59 -5.00 20.37 -11.45
C ASP A 59 -3.77 19.51 -11.12
N ASP A 60 -3.85 18.77 -10.02
CA ASP A 60 -2.82 17.80 -9.62
C ASP A 60 -2.76 16.64 -10.62
N CYS A 61 -1.55 16.25 -11.05
CA CYS A 61 -1.41 15.23 -12.09
C CYS A 61 -1.46 13.80 -11.54
N PHE A 62 -0.75 13.55 -10.43
CA PHE A 62 -0.68 12.24 -9.80
C PHE A 62 -0.73 12.34 -8.28
N ARG A 63 -1.30 11.32 -7.65
CA ARG A 63 -1.28 11.16 -6.19
C ARG A 63 -0.09 10.32 -5.79
N VAL A 64 0.67 10.81 -4.82
CA VAL A 64 1.90 10.17 -4.38
C VAL A 64 1.69 9.55 -3.01
N GLY A 65 2.13 8.31 -2.84
CA GLY A 65 2.04 7.61 -1.56
C GLY A 65 3.07 6.49 -1.44
N SER A 66 2.80 5.51 -0.58
CA SER A 66 3.74 4.47 -0.19
C SER A 66 4.32 3.66 -1.36
N ASN A 67 3.51 3.41 -2.39
CA ASN A 67 3.88 2.61 -3.56
C ASN A 67 4.57 3.43 -4.67
N SER A 68 4.63 4.74 -4.53
CA SER A 68 5.30 5.64 -5.45
C SER A 68 6.82 5.45 -5.40
N LYS A 69 7.46 5.56 -6.56
CA LYS A 69 8.90 5.42 -6.71
C LYS A 69 9.56 6.79 -6.74
N CYS A 70 10.69 6.92 -6.05
CA CYS A 70 11.56 8.07 -6.12
C CYS A 70 12.52 7.93 -7.31
N PHE A 71 12.97 9.06 -7.86
CA PHE A 71 14.03 9.13 -8.87
C PHE A 71 15.32 8.41 -8.44
N CYS A 72 15.58 8.26 -7.14
CA CYS A 72 16.72 7.47 -6.66
C CYS A 72 16.58 5.95 -6.83
N GLY A 73 15.40 5.46 -7.23
CA GLY A 73 15.12 4.03 -7.38
C GLY A 73 14.35 3.40 -6.22
N HIS A 74 14.25 4.06 -5.07
CA HIS A 74 13.59 3.52 -3.87
C HIS A 74 12.13 3.93 -3.76
N LEU A 75 11.35 3.16 -2.98
CA LEU A 75 9.95 3.49 -2.68
C LEU A 75 9.87 4.66 -1.69
N PHE A 76 8.75 5.37 -1.71
CA PHE A 76 8.48 6.47 -0.77
C PHE A 76 8.57 6.02 0.70
N THR A 77 8.25 4.77 1.01
CA THR A 77 8.42 4.19 2.36
C THR A 77 9.87 4.11 2.83
N SER A 78 10.85 4.16 1.93
CA SER A 78 12.27 4.21 2.26
C SER A 78 12.78 5.64 2.47
N HIS A 79 11.90 6.64 2.37
CA HIS A 79 12.18 8.04 2.66
C HIS A 79 11.60 8.41 4.01
N GLU A 80 12.41 9.05 4.85
CA GLU A 80 11.96 9.56 6.13
C GLU A 80 11.01 10.73 5.92
N LYS A 81 9.85 10.75 6.59
CA LYS A 81 8.85 11.82 6.47
C LYS A 81 9.00 12.79 7.65
N LYS A 82 9.82 13.82 7.50
CA LYS A 82 9.93 14.89 8.50
C LYS A 82 9.21 16.14 7.99
N LEU A 83 7.93 16.26 8.34
CA LEU A 83 7.06 17.37 7.98
C LEU A 83 7.02 18.35 9.16
N THR A 84 7.88 19.36 9.13
CA THR A 84 7.83 20.47 10.10
C THR A 84 7.19 21.68 9.42
N ALA A 85 6.50 22.54 10.17
CA ALA A 85 5.86 23.77 9.66
C ALA A 85 6.78 24.69 8.81
N LYS A 86 8.11 24.53 8.92
CA LYS A 86 9.10 25.32 8.15
C LYS A 86 9.84 24.52 7.07
N LYS A 87 9.87 23.18 7.15
CA LYS A 87 10.69 22.32 6.29
C LYS A 87 10.08 20.94 6.16
N THR A 88 9.94 20.48 4.92
CA THR A 88 9.67 19.08 4.59
C THR A 88 10.98 18.41 4.19
N SER A 89 11.48 17.50 5.03
CA SER A 89 12.63 16.66 4.70
C SER A 89 12.15 15.26 4.33
N THR A 90 12.62 14.78 3.19
CA THR A 90 12.30 13.47 2.62
C THR A 90 13.56 12.73 2.20
N GLN A 91 14.55 12.68 3.10
CA GLN A 91 15.81 11.99 2.83
C GLN A 91 15.61 10.48 2.74
N CYS A 92 16.26 9.86 1.77
CA CYS A 92 16.26 8.41 1.64
C CYS A 92 17.18 7.79 2.71
N GLN A 93 16.71 6.73 3.37
CA GLN A 93 17.51 6.01 4.36
C GLN A 93 18.53 5.06 3.73
N LYS A 94 18.39 4.75 2.43
CA LYS A 94 19.18 3.73 1.72
C LYS A 94 20.21 4.29 0.75
N CYS A 95 20.22 5.60 0.51
CA CYS A 95 21.14 6.25 -0.44
C CYS A 95 21.26 7.76 -0.17
N ASP A 96 22.21 8.42 -0.84
CA ASP A 96 22.48 9.87 -0.70
C ASP A 96 21.39 10.81 -1.27
N CYS A 97 20.20 10.28 -1.54
CA CYS A 97 19.08 11.08 -2.04
C CYS A 97 18.53 11.95 -0.93
N LYS A 98 18.54 13.27 -1.15
CA LYS A 98 18.17 14.28 -0.14
C LYS A 98 16.67 14.57 -0.09
N HIS A 99 15.97 14.40 -1.21
CA HIS A 99 14.56 14.72 -1.34
C HIS A 99 13.85 13.67 -2.19
N PHE A 100 12.63 13.31 -1.80
CA PHE A 100 11.78 12.48 -2.62
C PHE A 100 11.35 13.25 -3.88
N GLN A 101 11.65 12.69 -5.04
CA GLN A 101 11.20 13.17 -6.34
C GLN A 101 10.45 12.03 -7.00
N PHE A 102 9.14 12.16 -7.16
CA PHE A 102 8.34 11.15 -7.86
C PHE A 102 8.91 10.84 -9.24
N VAL A 103 8.91 9.56 -9.64
CA VAL A 103 9.18 9.12 -11.01
C VAL A 103 8.20 8.02 -11.39
N PRO A 104 7.64 8.04 -12.61
CA PRO A 104 6.86 6.92 -13.11
C PRO A 104 7.65 5.63 -13.07
N ARG A 105 7.02 4.55 -12.58
CA ARG A 105 7.62 3.21 -12.48
C ARG A 105 7.05 2.24 -13.51
N ARG A 106 5.96 2.61 -14.19
CA ARG A 106 5.32 1.82 -15.25
C ARG A 106 5.15 2.65 -16.52
N PRO A 107 5.23 2.03 -17.71
CA PRO A 107 4.99 2.74 -18.97
C PRO A 107 3.54 3.25 -19.09
N GLU A 108 2.58 2.56 -18.49
CA GLU A 108 1.18 3.00 -18.51
C GLU A 108 0.96 4.36 -17.83
N GLU A 109 1.78 4.71 -16.81
CA GLU A 109 1.69 5.99 -16.08
C GLU A 109 2.07 7.20 -16.96
N VAL A 110 2.76 6.97 -18.08
CA VAL A 110 3.20 8.01 -19.02
C VAL A 110 2.55 7.83 -20.39
N GLY A 111 1.38 7.20 -20.43
CA GLY A 111 0.62 6.99 -21.67
C GLY A 111 1.20 5.93 -22.60
N MET A 112 2.28 5.25 -22.25
CA MET A 112 2.90 4.20 -23.08
C MET A 112 2.21 2.83 -22.89
N TRP A 113 0.88 2.81 -22.88
CA TRP A 113 0.05 1.63 -22.61
C TRP A 113 0.21 0.51 -23.65
N TRP A 114 0.79 0.81 -24.81
CA TRP A 114 1.08 -0.18 -25.86
C TRP A 114 2.32 -1.02 -25.57
N LEU A 115 3.25 -0.56 -24.72
CA LEU A 115 4.49 -1.29 -24.42
C LEU A 115 4.23 -2.65 -23.75
N PRO A 116 3.40 -2.75 -22.69
CA PRO A 116 3.09 -4.03 -22.05
C PRO A 116 2.41 -5.05 -22.97
N ARG A 117 1.81 -4.60 -24.08
CA ARG A 117 1.13 -5.47 -25.06
C ARG A 117 2.11 -6.11 -26.05
N ARG A 118 3.38 -5.68 -26.09
CA ARG A 118 4.38 -6.25 -26.98
C ARG A 118 4.85 -7.61 -26.47
N LYS A 119 4.97 -8.57 -27.39
CA LYS A 119 5.47 -9.91 -27.09
C LYS A 119 6.89 -9.82 -26.49
N GLY A 120 7.08 -10.46 -25.33
CA GLY A 120 8.38 -10.48 -24.64
C GLY A 120 8.71 -9.22 -23.84
N PHE A 121 7.81 -8.23 -23.75
CA PHE A 121 8.04 -7.06 -22.91
C PHE A 121 7.88 -7.42 -21.43
N ASN A 122 8.88 -7.08 -20.61
CA ASN A 122 8.82 -7.22 -19.17
C ASN A 122 8.59 -5.85 -18.51
N ILE A 123 7.48 -5.72 -17.80
CA ILE A 123 7.11 -4.48 -17.14
C ILE A 123 8.04 -4.10 -15.99
N ASN A 124 8.61 -5.09 -15.32
CA ASN A 124 9.45 -4.86 -14.14
C ASN A 124 10.84 -4.33 -14.51
N THR A 125 11.24 -4.45 -15.78
CA THR A 125 12.51 -3.93 -16.28
C THR A 125 12.40 -2.52 -16.86
N TRP A 126 11.17 -2.02 -17.07
CA TRP A 126 10.98 -0.67 -17.58
C TRP A 126 11.45 0.39 -16.58
N ARG A 127 12.07 1.44 -17.09
CA ARG A 127 12.52 2.61 -16.33
C ARG A 127 12.24 3.85 -17.16
N ALA A 128 11.81 4.92 -16.49
CA ALA A 128 11.72 6.24 -17.11
C ALA A 128 13.08 6.63 -17.70
N SER A 129 13.08 7.04 -18.96
CA SER A 129 14.26 7.35 -19.76
C SER A 129 14.43 8.85 -19.97
N CYS A 130 15.70 9.23 -20.11
CA CYS A 130 16.12 10.57 -20.49
C CYS A 130 16.24 10.66 -22.02
N GLN A 131 16.20 11.86 -22.57
CA GLN A 131 16.52 12.12 -23.99
C GLN A 131 17.91 11.61 -24.38
N CYS A 132 18.85 11.53 -23.43
CA CYS A 132 20.18 10.94 -23.61
C CYS A 132 20.18 9.39 -23.69
N LYS A 133 19.00 8.75 -23.67
CA LYS A 133 18.75 7.31 -23.77
C LYS A 133 19.19 6.46 -22.57
N HIS A 134 19.61 7.11 -21.50
CA HIS A 134 19.86 6.48 -20.21
C HIS A 134 18.63 6.56 -19.31
N SER A 135 18.50 5.59 -18.41
CA SER A 135 17.45 5.53 -17.40
C SER A 135 17.67 6.54 -16.27
N HIS A 136 16.61 6.91 -15.55
CA HIS A 136 16.72 7.74 -14.35
C HIS A 136 17.67 7.18 -13.27
N GLU A 137 17.81 5.85 -13.16
CA GLU A 137 18.70 5.21 -12.18
C GLU A 137 20.20 5.42 -12.53
N GLU A 138 20.49 5.70 -13.81
CA GLU A 138 21.83 6.04 -14.31
C GLU A 138 22.15 7.54 -14.14
N HIS A 139 21.18 8.33 -13.68
CA HIS A 139 21.40 9.72 -13.28
C HIS A 139 21.66 9.81 -11.77
N LYS A 140 22.26 10.92 -11.33
CA LYS A 140 22.36 11.21 -9.88
C LYS A 140 20.97 11.54 -9.32
N PRO A 141 20.66 11.12 -8.09
CA PRO A 141 19.32 11.28 -7.52
C PRO A 141 18.99 12.73 -7.12
N ASN A 142 20.01 13.58 -6.97
CA ASN A 142 19.85 14.97 -6.55
C ASN A 142 20.03 15.90 -7.75
N ARG A 143 19.31 17.03 -7.75
CA ARG A 143 19.48 18.09 -8.76
C ARG A 143 20.95 18.52 -8.88
N PRO A 144 21.49 18.73 -10.10
CA PRO A 144 20.78 18.82 -11.39
C PRO A 144 20.40 17.48 -12.03
N MET A 145 20.67 16.33 -11.38
CA MET A 145 20.44 14.98 -11.90
C MET A 145 21.29 14.68 -13.13
N ASN A 146 22.61 14.91 -13.04
CA ASN A 146 23.52 14.62 -14.14
C ASN A 146 23.60 13.11 -14.41
N CYS A 147 23.74 12.75 -15.69
CA CYS A 147 23.99 11.37 -16.09
C CYS A 147 25.37 10.91 -15.63
N LYS A 148 25.49 9.64 -15.24
CA LYS A 148 26.77 9.01 -14.87
C LYS A 148 27.51 8.42 -16.08
N LYS A 149 26.79 8.18 -17.18
CA LYS A 149 27.32 7.48 -18.38
C LYS A 149 27.69 8.41 -19.54
N CYS A 150 27.16 9.63 -19.58
CA CYS A 150 27.44 10.60 -20.64
C CYS A 150 27.47 12.04 -20.09
N GLY A 151 27.81 13.02 -20.94
CA GLY A 151 27.88 14.45 -20.60
C GLY A 151 26.54 15.16 -20.37
N CYS A 152 25.44 14.42 -20.21
CA CYS A 152 24.12 14.99 -19.96
C CYS A 152 24.05 15.62 -18.55
N TYR A 153 23.87 16.94 -18.50
CA TYR A 153 23.95 17.73 -17.27
C TYR A 153 22.69 17.64 -16.39
N SER A 154 21.53 17.48 -17.01
CA SER A 154 20.24 17.37 -16.32
C SER A 154 19.36 16.30 -16.94
N PHE A 155 18.49 15.69 -16.12
CA PHE A 155 17.51 14.74 -16.63
C PHE A 155 16.44 15.47 -17.44
N GLN A 156 16.30 15.11 -18.71
CA GLN A 156 15.27 15.60 -19.63
C GLN A 156 14.42 14.42 -20.05
N SER A 157 13.15 14.43 -19.72
CA SER A 157 12.27 13.29 -20.00
C SER A 157 12.05 13.07 -21.50
N ASP A 158 12.06 11.80 -21.92
CA ASP A 158 11.66 11.38 -23.26
C ASP A 158 10.15 11.05 -23.39
N PHE A 159 9.42 11.26 -22.29
CA PHE A 159 7.96 11.11 -22.19
C PHE A 159 7.33 12.44 -21.76
N CYS A 160 6.00 12.49 -21.76
CA CYS A 160 5.22 13.59 -21.21
C CYS A 160 4.28 13.07 -20.12
N CYS A 161 3.87 13.97 -19.23
CA CYS A 161 2.88 13.66 -18.20
C CYS A 161 1.52 13.37 -18.85
N LEU A 162 0.87 12.27 -18.47
CA LEU A 162 -0.45 11.89 -18.99
C LEU A 162 -1.56 12.88 -18.59
N GLY A 163 -1.40 13.61 -17.48
CA GLY A 163 -2.42 14.50 -16.96
C GLY A 163 -2.39 15.93 -17.55
N CYS A 164 -1.22 16.43 -17.93
CA CYS A 164 -1.06 17.83 -18.35
C CYS A 164 -0.17 18.03 -19.58
N ASP A 165 0.33 16.95 -20.20
CA ASP A 165 1.21 16.93 -21.37
C ASP A 165 2.57 17.64 -21.22
N GLN A 166 2.87 18.21 -20.05
CA GLN A 166 4.15 18.84 -19.75
C GLN A 166 5.26 17.82 -19.49
N LYS A 167 6.52 18.27 -19.51
CA LYS A 167 7.69 17.44 -19.27
C LYS A 167 7.89 17.12 -17.79
N PHE A 168 8.56 16.00 -17.51
CA PHE A 168 8.86 15.58 -16.13
C PHE A 168 9.58 16.67 -15.32
N GLU A 169 10.56 17.31 -15.93
CA GLU A 169 11.40 18.35 -15.32
C GLU A 169 10.62 19.61 -14.92
N GLU A 170 9.41 19.79 -15.46
CA GLU A 170 8.48 20.89 -15.17
C GLU A 170 7.50 20.57 -14.03
N HIS A 171 7.68 19.41 -13.39
CA HIS A 171 6.87 18.99 -12.25
C HIS A 171 7.64 18.99 -10.94
N GLU A 172 6.89 19.20 -9.86
CA GLU A 172 7.35 19.14 -8.49
C GLU A 172 6.48 18.19 -7.67
N THR A 173 7.06 17.62 -6.62
CA THR A 173 6.31 16.86 -5.62
C THR A 173 5.98 17.79 -4.46
N LEU A 174 4.70 18.08 -4.27
CA LEU A 174 4.20 18.95 -3.21
C LEU A 174 3.69 18.13 -2.03
N PHE A 175 3.88 18.68 -0.84
CA PHE A 175 3.40 18.15 0.43
C PHE A 175 2.52 19.23 1.05
N GLU A 176 1.23 18.96 1.14
CA GLU A 176 0.24 19.89 1.68
C GLU A 176 -0.53 19.23 2.81
N THR A 177 -0.80 19.97 3.87
CA THR A 177 -1.74 19.56 4.93
C THR A 177 -3.18 19.71 4.45
N GLU A 178 -4.11 19.00 5.10
CA GLU A 178 -5.55 19.17 4.83
C GLU A 178 -5.99 20.63 4.91
N ARG A 179 -5.50 21.36 5.92
CA ARG A 179 -5.82 22.78 6.13
C ARG A 179 -5.30 23.67 5.00
N GLU A 180 -4.07 23.44 4.52
CA GLU A 180 -3.51 24.21 3.40
C GLU A 180 -4.32 24.00 2.12
N ARG A 181 -4.73 22.76 1.83
CA ARG A 181 -5.60 22.47 0.68
C ARG A 181 -6.98 23.09 0.82
N GLN A 182 -7.58 23.03 2.01
CA GLN A 182 -8.88 23.63 2.28
C GLN A 182 -8.85 25.16 2.05
N VAL A 183 -7.82 25.86 2.53
CA VAL A 183 -7.66 27.31 2.30
C VAL A 183 -7.50 27.63 0.81
N GLN A 184 -6.84 26.76 0.05
CA GLN A 184 -6.68 26.90 -1.40
C GLN A 184 -7.91 26.42 -2.20
N GLY A 185 -8.96 25.91 -1.54
CA GLY A 185 -10.14 25.36 -2.20
C GLY A 185 -9.85 24.11 -3.04
N LYS A 186 -8.81 23.35 -2.68
CA LYS A 186 -8.43 22.10 -3.36
C LYS A 186 -9.20 20.90 -2.82
N PRO A 187 -9.37 19.83 -3.61
CA PRO A 187 -10.03 18.61 -3.15
C PRO A 187 -9.35 17.98 -1.93
N ILE A 188 -10.17 17.59 -0.95
CA ILE A 188 -9.78 16.90 0.30
C ILE A 188 -10.66 15.67 0.52
N ARG A 189 -10.16 14.69 1.28
CA ARG A 189 -10.87 13.46 1.68
C ARG A 189 -11.56 12.76 0.49
N GLN A 190 -12.88 12.65 0.50
CA GLN A 190 -13.65 11.96 -0.54
C GLN A 190 -13.50 12.63 -1.92
N GLU A 191 -13.39 13.96 -1.98
CA GLU A 191 -13.17 14.68 -3.24
C GLU A 191 -11.75 14.47 -3.77
N PHE A 192 -10.81 14.11 -2.89
CA PHE A 192 -9.45 13.75 -3.29
C PHE A 192 -9.38 12.35 -3.89
N LEU A 193 -10.39 11.48 -3.77
CA LEU A 193 -10.34 10.15 -4.37
C LEU A 193 -10.34 10.22 -5.92
N PRO A 194 -9.68 9.27 -6.61
CA PRO A 194 -9.79 9.15 -8.07
C PRO A 194 -11.24 8.99 -8.51
N LEU A 195 -11.62 9.60 -9.64
CA LEU A 195 -12.98 9.54 -10.21
C LEU A 195 -14.07 10.16 -9.32
N ALA A 196 -13.72 11.04 -8.37
CA ALA A 196 -14.69 11.69 -7.48
C ALA A 196 -15.80 12.47 -8.21
N GLN A 197 -15.53 12.95 -9.43
CA GLN A 197 -16.53 13.65 -10.25
C GLN A 197 -17.67 12.73 -10.73
N ASN A 198 -17.43 11.40 -10.81
CA ASN A 198 -18.41 10.42 -11.28
C ASN A 198 -18.59 9.30 -10.23
N PRO A 199 -19.40 9.53 -9.16
CA PRO A 199 -19.48 8.63 -8.01
C PRO A 199 -19.94 7.21 -8.32
N GLU A 200 -20.78 7.02 -9.34
CA GLU A 200 -21.24 5.69 -9.76
C GLU A 200 -20.11 4.86 -10.38
N ILE A 201 -19.36 5.47 -11.30
CA ILE A 201 -18.20 4.83 -11.93
C ILE A 201 -17.12 4.55 -10.89
N GLN A 202 -16.87 5.49 -9.98
CA GLN A 202 -15.92 5.32 -8.88
C GLN A 202 -16.27 4.10 -8.03
N ARG A 203 -17.51 4.01 -7.56
CA ARG A 203 -17.98 2.91 -6.69
C ARG A 203 -17.84 1.55 -7.37
N GLU A 204 -18.28 1.43 -8.62
CA GLU A 204 -18.16 0.18 -9.37
C GLU A 204 -16.69 -0.16 -9.68
N THR A 205 -15.85 0.85 -9.93
CA THR A 205 -14.41 0.65 -10.12
C THR A 205 -13.75 0.12 -8.85
N MET A 206 -14.02 0.74 -7.70
CA MET A 206 -13.49 0.28 -6.40
C MET A 206 -13.94 -1.14 -6.09
N LYS A 207 -15.22 -1.44 -6.31
CA LYS A 207 -15.79 -2.78 -6.15
C LYS A 207 -15.07 -3.82 -7.03
N LYS A 208 -14.86 -3.52 -8.31
CA LYS A 208 -14.15 -4.42 -9.25
C LYS A 208 -12.68 -4.62 -8.89
N LEU A 209 -12.04 -3.60 -8.33
CA LEU A 209 -10.65 -3.67 -7.88
C LEU A 209 -10.50 -4.32 -6.50
N GLY A 210 -11.60 -4.63 -5.80
CA GLY A 210 -11.57 -5.14 -4.44
C GLY A 210 -10.99 -4.15 -3.44
N ILE A 211 -11.11 -2.85 -3.71
CA ILE A 211 -10.62 -1.79 -2.83
C ILE A 211 -11.72 -1.48 -1.82
N ASP A 212 -11.37 -1.54 -0.55
CA ASP A 212 -12.26 -1.18 0.54
C ASP A 212 -12.66 0.30 0.42
N GLY A 213 -13.93 0.54 0.13
CA GLY A 213 -14.51 1.87 -0.06
C GLY A 213 -14.76 2.64 1.23
N ARG A 214 -14.46 2.05 2.39
CA ARG A 214 -14.65 2.72 3.68
C ARG A 214 -13.78 3.97 3.80
N SER A 215 -14.34 5.05 4.34
CA SER A 215 -13.56 6.25 4.73
C SER A 215 -12.67 5.95 5.93
N ALA A 216 -11.71 6.82 6.22
CA ALA A 216 -10.90 6.70 7.44
C ALA A 216 -11.78 6.70 8.71
N GLU A 217 -12.83 7.52 8.73
CA GLU A 217 -13.81 7.59 9.83
C GLU A 217 -14.59 6.28 9.99
N GLN A 218 -15.03 5.67 8.89
CA GLN A 218 -15.74 4.38 8.92
C GLN A 218 -14.83 3.25 9.42
N ARG A 219 -13.55 3.23 9.02
CA ARG A 219 -12.59 2.25 9.53
C ARG A 219 -12.38 2.41 11.04
N PHE A 220 -12.24 3.65 11.51
CA PHE A 220 -12.08 3.94 12.94
C PHE A 220 -13.31 3.52 13.75
N LEU A 221 -14.52 3.75 13.24
CA LEU A 221 -15.75 3.28 13.89
C LEU A 221 -15.83 1.76 13.94
N ASP A 222 -15.51 1.06 12.84
CA ASP A 222 -15.47 -0.41 12.79
C ASP A 222 -14.43 -0.99 13.78
N GLU A 223 -13.26 -0.36 13.89
CA GLU A 223 -12.22 -0.73 14.86
C GLU A 223 -12.74 -0.57 16.30
N LEU A 224 -13.39 0.56 16.62
CA LEU A 224 -14.00 0.79 17.94
C LEU A 224 -15.13 -0.21 18.25
N GLU A 225 -15.94 -0.58 17.26
CA GLU A 225 -16.99 -1.59 17.42
C GLU A 225 -16.43 -2.99 17.66
N GLU A 226 -15.35 -3.35 16.96
CA GLU A 226 -14.63 -4.60 17.15
C GLU A 226 -13.99 -4.67 18.54
N GLU A 227 -13.33 -3.59 19.00
CA GLU A 227 -12.80 -3.49 20.37
C GLU A 227 -13.90 -3.65 21.43
N LYS A 228 -15.08 -3.02 21.22
CA LYS A 228 -16.24 -3.17 22.12
C LYS A 228 -16.77 -4.60 22.16
N ARG A 229 -16.84 -5.27 21.00
CA ARG A 229 -17.25 -6.67 20.88
C ARG A 229 -16.28 -7.59 21.61
N GLN A 230 -14.97 -7.40 21.43
CA GLN A 230 -13.94 -8.15 22.15
C GLN A 230 -14.02 -7.94 23.67
N ALA A 231 -14.22 -6.69 24.12
CA ALA A 231 -14.38 -6.39 25.54
C ALA A 231 -15.65 -7.02 26.15
N GLN A 232 -16.76 -7.08 25.39
CA GLN A 232 -17.97 -7.80 25.81
C GLN A 232 -17.74 -9.32 25.88
N GLU A 233 -17.05 -9.91 24.90
CA GLU A 233 -16.69 -11.33 24.91
C GLU A 233 -15.79 -11.68 26.11
N GLU A 234 -14.79 -10.86 26.42
CA GLU A 234 -13.94 -11.01 27.61
C GLU A 234 -14.72 -10.89 28.93
N GLN A 235 -15.69 -9.97 29.01
CA GLN A 235 -16.59 -9.86 30.18
C GLN A 235 -17.53 -11.07 30.32
N THR A 236 -18.01 -11.64 29.21
CA THR A 236 -18.83 -12.87 29.25
C THR A 236 -18.02 -14.11 29.61
N HIS A 237 -16.75 -14.18 29.20
CA HIS A 237 -15.83 -15.26 29.60
C HIS A 237 -15.34 -15.14 31.05
N SER A 238 -15.35 -13.94 31.64
CA SER A 238 -15.09 -13.71 33.07
C SER A 238 -16.29 -14.11 33.96
N SER A 239 -17.52 -14.02 33.45
CA SER A 239 -18.74 -14.35 34.22
C SER A 239 -19.25 -15.80 34.05
N LEU A 240 -18.84 -16.50 32.98
CA LEU A 240 -19.10 -17.92 32.82
C LEU A 240 -17.97 -18.73 33.49
N GLY A 241 -18.21 -19.07 34.76
CA GLY A 241 -17.33 -19.90 35.56
C GLY A 241 -16.79 -21.10 34.79
N ILE A 242 -15.47 -21.29 34.88
CA ILE A 242 -14.72 -22.38 34.26
C ILE A 242 -15.46 -23.71 34.54
N PRO A 243 -15.91 -24.47 33.52
CA PRO A 243 -16.41 -25.81 33.75
C PRO A 243 -15.24 -26.67 34.23
N LEU A 244 -15.28 -27.11 35.49
CA LEU A 244 -14.38 -28.13 35.99
C LEU A 244 -14.51 -29.37 35.09
N LYS A 245 -13.42 -29.74 34.41
CA LYS A 245 -13.34 -31.03 33.72
C LYS A 245 -13.43 -32.14 34.77
N SER A 246 -14.20 -33.18 34.46
CA SER A 246 -14.36 -34.38 35.29
C SER A 246 -13.00 -34.92 35.77
N GLY A 247 -12.70 -34.75 37.06
CA GLY A 247 -11.49 -35.28 37.70
C GLY A 247 -10.76 -34.36 38.68
N GLN A 248 -11.16 -33.09 38.83
CA GLN A 248 -10.59 -32.19 39.84
C GLN A 248 -11.56 -32.07 41.03
N LYS A 249 -11.08 -32.30 42.26
CA LYS A 249 -11.93 -32.28 43.47
C LYS A 249 -11.86 -30.99 44.29
N GLU A 250 -10.78 -30.21 44.27
CA GLU A 250 -10.74 -28.95 45.05
C GLU A 250 -9.54 -28.06 44.72
N LEU A 251 -9.71 -26.75 44.85
CA LEU A 251 -8.64 -25.76 44.95
C LEU A 251 -8.54 -25.34 46.43
N VAL A 252 -7.49 -25.79 47.13
CA VAL A 252 -7.24 -25.37 48.51
C VAL A 252 -6.30 -24.18 48.49
N LEU A 253 -6.82 -23.00 48.82
CA LEU A 253 -6.03 -21.82 49.15
C LEU A 253 -5.63 -21.91 50.63
N ASN A 254 -4.36 -22.22 50.91
CA ASN A 254 -3.85 -22.15 52.29
C ASN A 254 -3.53 -20.69 52.65
N PRO A 255 -4.15 -20.12 53.70
CA PRO A 255 -3.73 -18.83 54.21
C PRO A 255 -2.52 -19.02 55.12
N HIS A 256 -1.34 -18.52 54.72
CA HIS A 256 -0.22 -18.38 55.65
C HIS A 256 -0.02 -16.92 56.04
N LYS A 257 0.01 -16.70 57.36
CA LYS A 257 0.43 -15.47 58.02
C LYS A 257 1.92 -15.19 57.71
N GLY A 258 2.22 -13.97 57.26
CA GLY A 258 3.58 -13.43 57.17
C GLY A 258 4.03 -13.23 55.72
N GLY A 259 4.34 -11.98 55.37
CA GLY A 259 4.54 -11.53 54.00
C GLY A 259 5.65 -12.23 53.21
N SER A 260 5.27 -12.86 52.10
CA SER A 260 5.94 -12.83 50.79
C SER A 260 5.07 -13.58 49.76
N VAL A 261 5.27 -13.26 48.47
CA VAL A 261 4.46 -13.60 47.27
C VAL A 261 3.85 -15.02 47.26
N PRO A 262 2.58 -15.21 46.82
CA PRO A 262 1.95 -16.53 46.71
C PRO A 262 2.72 -17.44 45.73
N GLN A 263 3.04 -18.66 46.18
CA GLN A 263 3.59 -19.70 45.31
C GLN A 263 2.49 -20.59 44.74
N VAL A 264 2.43 -20.65 43.41
CA VAL A 264 1.67 -21.67 42.68
C VAL A 264 2.55 -22.92 42.59
N SER A 265 2.15 -24.00 43.24
CA SER A 265 2.76 -25.31 43.03
C SER A 265 1.83 -26.19 42.20
N VAL A 266 2.36 -26.70 41.09
CA VAL A 266 1.64 -27.61 40.19
C VAL A 266 2.02 -29.03 40.57
N ILE A 267 1.09 -29.80 41.11
CA ILE A 267 1.28 -31.24 41.32
C ILE A 267 1.01 -31.93 39.98
N ILE A 268 2.09 -32.32 39.29
CA ILE A 268 2.01 -33.07 38.04
C ILE A 268 1.85 -34.55 38.40
N ASP A 269 0.71 -35.13 38.00
CA ASP A 269 0.42 -36.55 38.15
C ASP A 269 1.33 -37.38 37.23
N LYS A 270 2.34 -38.04 37.81
CA LYS A 270 3.33 -38.88 37.10
C LYS A 270 2.73 -40.16 36.50
N SER A 271 1.43 -40.43 36.71
CA SER A 271 0.77 -41.65 36.21
C SER A 271 0.33 -41.57 34.73
N LYS A 272 0.34 -40.38 34.12
CA LYS A 272 -0.04 -40.21 32.71
C LYS A 272 1.18 -40.02 31.83
N ASN A 273 1.71 -41.17 31.40
CA ASN A 273 2.75 -41.27 30.39
C ASN A 273 2.22 -40.69 29.07
N TYR A 274 2.45 -39.41 28.80
CA TYR A 274 2.14 -38.79 27.52
C TYR A 274 3.15 -39.30 26.50
N ASN A 275 2.81 -40.39 25.82
CA ASN A 275 3.57 -40.90 24.69
C ASN A 275 2.95 -40.32 23.42
N PRO A 276 3.51 -39.27 22.81
CA PRO A 276 2.97 -38.75 21.56
C PRO A 276 3.11 -39.83 20.49
N LYS A 277 1.99 -40.27 19.90
CA LYS A 277 1.98 -41.21 18.78
C LYS A 277 2.63 -40.53 17.58
N GLN A 278 3.93 -40.71 17.43
CA GLN A 278 4.68 -40.19 16.29
C GLN A 278 4.40 -41.10 15.09
N ASP A 279 3.68 -40.59 14.09
CA ASP A 279 3.42 -41.33 12.85
C ASP A 279 4.71 -41.35 12.01
N VAL A 280 5.44 -42.47 12.10
CA VAL A 280 6.74 -42.67 11.46
C VAL A 280 6.67 -42.55 9.93
N LYS A 281 5.47 -42.63 9.34
CA LYS A 281 5.25 -42.48 7.90
C LYS A 281 5.15 -41.01 7.45
N ARG A 282 4.92 -40.07 8.38
CA ARG A 282 4.88 -38.62 8.13
C ARG A 282 5.65 -37.86 9.21
N PRO A 283 6.99 -37.83 9.14
CA PRO A 283 7.78 -37.05 10.08
C PRO A 283 7.46 -35.56 9.94
N GLU A 284 7.44 -34.87 11.07
CA GLU A 284 7.26 -33.42 11.14
C GLU A 284 8.31 -32.68 10.30
N LYS A 285 7.91 -31.49 9.82
CA LYS A 285 8.67 -30.68 8.86
C LYS A 285 10.08 -30.32 9.35
N SER A 286 10.26 -30.18 10.67
CA SER A 286 11.53 -29.95 11.35
C SER A 286 12.52 -31.11 11.17
N ILE A 287 12.05 -32.35 11.28
CA ILE A 287 12.85 -33.58 11.08
C ILE A 287 13.23 -33.75 9.61
N GLN A 288 12.32 -33.40 8.68
CA GLN A 288 12.61 -33.41 7.24
C GLN A 288 13.72 -32.41 6.86
N LEU A 289 13.75 -31.24 7.52
CA LEU A 289 14.77 -30.22 7.31
C LEU A 289 16.15 -30.67 7.85
N MET A 290 16.20 -31.33 9.01
CA MET A 290 17.45 -31.90 9.53
C MET A 290 18.03 -32.99 8.62
N ASN A 291 17.19 -33.91 8.13
CA ASN A 291 17.63 -34.99 7.24
C ASN A 291 18.12 -34.48 5.87
N LYS A 292 17.64 -33.33 5.40
CA LYS A 292 18.14 -32.68 4.18
C LYS A 292 19.52 -32.06 4.37
N ASN A 293 19.85 -31.59 5.58
CA ASN A 293 21.15 -30.99 5.88
C ASN A 293 22.24 -32.04 6.16
N LEU A 294 21.88 -33.28 6.48
CA LEU A 294 22.81 -34.41 6.65
C LEU A 294 23.21 -35.08 5.32
N LYS A 295 22.59 -34.71 4.19
CA LYS A 295 22.88 -35.25 2.85
C LYS A 295 23.60 -34.24 1.94
N LYS A 296 24.28 -33.26 2.53
CA LYS A 296 25.23 -32.37 1.84
C LYS A 296 26.61 -32.55 2.42
#